data_AF-A0A6B0Z1Z3-F1
#
_entry.id   AF-A0A6B0Z1Z3-F1
#
_cell.length_a   1.000
_cell.length_b   1.000
_cell.length_c   1.000
_cell.angle_alpha   90.00
_cell.angle_beta   90.00
_cell.angle_gamma   90.00
#
_symmetry.space_group_name_H-M   'P 1'
#
loop_
_entity.id
_entity.type
_entity.pdbx_description
1 polymer ?
#
loop_
_entity_poly.entity_id
_entity_poly.type
_entity_poly.pdbx_seq_one_letter_code
_entity_poly.pdbx_strand_id
1 'polypeptide(L)'
;METLFGLQMQYIAAGLTATLLILILVIAIIAIRNRFLIKLSLRNIPRRRTQSILIIVGLMLSSTIVAASLAIGDTITGSIRNAVLEGIGDTDIRISKPAFGVLDDPKITAEEIEEIAVKLYSDPRVDGIMPISTETAPVLNQRTRLTEARATVRGYNVDGSLGNFKPQAQGGPGIDSRLSPFELKPSVNGDEIDLASLADDEVLIN
;
A
#
# COMPACT_ATOMS: atom_id res chain seq x y z
N MET A 1 10.60 -8.92 9.43
CA MET A 1 11.05 -10.32 9.33
C MET A 1 9.87 -11.12 8.79
N GLU A 2 9.98 -11.65 7.57
CA GLU A 2 8.87 -12.35 6.94
C GLU A 2 8.72 -13.74 7.54
N THR A 3 7.61 -13.96 8.25
CA THR A 3 7.21 -15.26 8.77
C THR A 3 6.17 -15.86 7.86
N LEU A 4 6.45 -17.02 7.27
CA LEU A 4 5.49 -17.79 6.50
C LEU A 4 5.05 -18.99 7.35
N PHE A 5 3.74 -19.12 7.59
CA PHE A 5 3.17 -20.19 8.45
C PHE A 5 3.74 -20.22 9.88
N GLY A 6 4.10 -19.06 10.45
CA GLY A 6 4.67 -18.95 11.80
C GLY A 6 6.15 -19.36 11.91
N LEU A 7 6.79 -19.73 10.80
CA LEU A 7 8.23 -20.01 10.71
C LEU A 7 8.93 -18.91 9.90
N GLN A 8 10.19 -18.62 10.21
CA GLN A 8 10.94 -17.63 9.45
C GLN A 8 11.18 -18.14 8.02
N MET A 9 10.94 -17.28 7.02
CA MET A 9 11.03 -17.62 5.60
C MET A 9 12.40 -18.25 5.23
N GLN A 10 13.47 -17.76 5.86
CA GLN A 10 14.83 -18.26 5.68
C GLN A 10 14.99 -19.75 6.01
N TYR A 11 14.29 -20.27 7.03
CA TYR A 11 14.38 -21.68 7.42
C TYR A 11 13.66 -22.59 6.43
N ILE A 12 12.51 -22.15 5.91
CA ILE A 12 11.77 -22.89 4.88
C ILE A 12 12.59 -22.95 3.59
N ALA A 13 13.15 -21.80 3.16
CA ALA A 13 14.00 -21.72 1.99
C ALA A 13 15.24 -22.63 2.13
N ALA A 14 15.95 -22.53 3.26
CA ALA A 14 17.11 -23.38 3.53
C ALA A 14 16.76 -24.88 3.51
N GLY A 15 15.63 -25.27 4.11
CA GLY A 15 15.18 -26.67 4.12
C GLY A 15 14.86 -27.20 2.71
N LEU A 16 14.15 -26.42 1.89
CA LEU A 16 13.84 -26.79 0.50
C LEU A 16 15.11 -26.88 -0.35
N THR A 17 16.01 -25.90 -0.23
CA THR A 17 17.30 -25.92 -0.95
C THR A 17 18.17 -27.10 -0.53
N ALA A 18 18.27 -27.38 0.77
CA ALA A 18 19.02 -28.54 1.26
C ALA A 18 18.45 -29.86 0.72
N THR A 19 17.13 -30.01 0.74
CA THR A 19 16.44 -31.21 0.21
C THR A 19 16.68 -31.36 -1.30
N LEU A 20 16.58 -30.27 -2.06
CA LEU A 20 16.87 -30.25 -3.49
C LEU A 20 18.32 -30.66 -3.77
N LEU A 21 19.28 -30.11 -3.04
CA LEU A 21 20.70 -30.45 -3.18
C LEU A 21 20.97 -31.92 -2.85
N ILE A 22 20.34 -32.46 -1.81
CA ILE A 22 20.43 -33.88 -1.45
C ILE A 22 19.90 -34.75 -2.58
N LEU A 23 18.73 -34.42 -3.15
CA LEU A 23 18.15 -35.16 -4.28
C LEU A 23 19.08 -35.13 -5.50
N ILE A 24 19.61 -33.96 -5.86
CA ILE A 24 20.57 -33.80 -6.96
C ILE A 24 21.84 -34.63 -6.68
N LEU A 25 22.36 -34.61 -5.45
CA LEU A 25 23.55 -35.36 -5.05
C LEU A 25 23.32 -36.87 -5.16
N VAL A 26 22.18 -37.38 -4.68
CA VAL A 26 21.81 -38.79 -4.79
C VAL A 26 21.74 -39.21 -6.25
N ILE A 27 21.08 -38.42 -7.10
CA ILE A 27 21.00 -38.67 -8.54
C ILE A 27 22.40 -38.65 -9.17
N ALA A 28 23.24 -37.69 -8.82
CA ALA A 28 24.61 -37.57 -9.32
C ALA A 28 25.48 -38.78 -8.93
N ILE A 29 25.39 -39.25 -7.68
CA ILE A 29 26.11 -40.44 -7.20
C ILE A 29 25.68 -41.67 -8.00
N ILE A 30 24.37 -41.88 -8.18
CA ILE A 30 23.84 -43.00 -8.98
C ILE A 30 24.32 -42.90 -10.43
N ALA A 31 24.29 -41.71 -11.00
CA ALA A 31 24.72 -41.45 -12.37
C ALA A 31 26.22 -41.78 -12.56
N ILE A 32 27.09 -41.31 -11.65
CA ILE A 32 28.54 -41.58 -11.71
C ILE A 32 28.83 -43.07 -11.55
N ARG A 33 28.14 -43.74 -10.60
CA ARG A 33 28.32 -45.17 -10.32
C ARG A 33 27.80 -46.05 -11.46
N ASN A 34 26.77 -45.61 -12.18
CA ASN A 34 26.17 -46.36 -13.27
C ASN A 34 26.19 -45.59 -14.61
N ARG A 35 27.40 -45.45 -15.17
CA ARG A 35 27.64 -44.78 -16.46
C ARG A 35 26.84 -45.38 -17.63
N PHE A 36 26.46 -46.66 -17.55
CA PHE A 36 25.62 -47.31 -18.56
C PHE A 36 24.23 -46.69 -18.64
N LEU A 37 23.60 -46.38 -17.49
CA LEU A 37 22.30 -45.70 -17.46
C LEU A 37 22.38 -44.31 -18.09
N ILE A 38 23.42 -43.53 -17.77
CA ILE A 38 23.63 -42.20 -18.40
C ILE A 38 23.73 -42.33 -19.91
N LYS A 39 24.59 -43.24 -20.40
CA LYS A 39 24.79 -43.44 -21.85
C LYS A 39 23.51 -43.86 -22.54
N LEU A 40 22.67 -44.70 -21.90
CA LEU A 40 21.39 -45.12 -22.45
C LEU A 40 20.40 -43.94 -22.51
N SER A 41 20.27 -43.18 -21.42
CA SER A 41 19.35 -42.04 -21.31
C SER A 41 19.72 -40.90 -22.27
N LEU A 42 21.00 -40.50 -22.31
CA LEU A 42 21.44 -39.40 -23.17
C LEU A 42 21.40 -39.76 -24.65
N ARG A 43 21.61 -41.03 -25.02
CA ARG A 43 21.58 -41.44 -26.43
C ARG A 43 20.16 -41.43 -27.02
N ASN A 44 19.12 -41.45 -26.17
CA ASN A 44 17.73 -41.40 -26.61
C ASN A 44 17.28 -39.97 -26.98
N ILE A 45 17.84 -38.94 -26.32
CA ILE A 45 17.49 -37.53 -26.53
C ILE A 45 17.74 -37.06 -27.99
N PRO A 46 18.96 -37.18 -28.57
CA PRO A 46 19.22 -36.69 -29.93
C PRO A 46 18.57 -37.53 -31.03
N ARG A 47 18.16 -38.77 -30.72
CA ARG A 47 17.47 -39.67 -31.65
C ARG A 47 15.98 -39.36 -31.78
N ARG A 48 15.37 -38.73 -30.76
CA ARG A 48 13.94 -38.33 -30.74
C ARG A 48 13.81 -36.83 -30.44
N ARG A 49 14.35 -36.00 -31.35
CA ARG A 49 14.51 -34.54 -31.16
C ARG A 49 13.19 -33.84 -30.85
N THR A 50 12.16 -34.04 -31.67
CA THR A 50 10.86 -33.35 -31.50
C THR A 50 10.21 -33.69 -30.15
N GLN A 51 10.17 -34.96 -29.77
CA GLN A 51 9.58 -35.40 -28.50
C GLN A 51 10.37 -34.86 -27.31
N SER A 52 11.70 -34.90 -27.37
CA SER A 52 12.55 -34.39 -26.28
C SER A 52 12.41 -32.89 -26.09
N ILE A 53 12.35 -32.13 -27.19
CA ILE A 53 12.12 -30.68 -27.16
C ILE A 53 10.75 -30.38 -26.55
N LEU A 54 9.70 -31.09 -26.97
CA LEU A 54 8.35 -30.87 -26.45
C LEU A 54 8.26 -31.12 -24.93
N ILE A 55 8.93 -32.16 -24.44
CA ILE A 55 9.01 -32.46 -22.99
C ILE A 55 9.75 -31.35 -22.25
N ILE A 56 10.93 -30.96 -22.73
CA ILE A 56 11.74 -29.89 -22.10
C ILE A 56 10.95 -28.59 -22.06
N VAL A 57 10.33 -28.20 -23.16
CA VAL A 57 9.50 -26.98 -23.24
C VAL A 57 8.32 -27.06 -22.28
N GLY A 58 7.61 -28.19 -22.21
CA GLY A 58 6.50 -28.36 -21.28
C GLY A 58 6.92 -28.26 -19.81
N LEU A 59 8.02 -28.92 -19.44
CA LEU A 59 8.58 -28.88 -18.09
C LEU A 59 9.09 -27.48 -17.72
N MET A 60 9.82 -26.84 -18.64
CA MET A 60 10.31 -25.46 -18.45
C MET A 60 9.14 -24.50 -18.31
N LEU A 61 8.15 -24.58 -19.20
CA LEU A 61 6.96 -23.73 -19.18
C LEU A 61 6.23 -23.85 -17.84
N SER A 62 6.03 -25.06 -17.33
CA SER A 62 5.42 -25.27 -16.02
C SER A 62 6.22 -24.59 -14.90
N SER A 63 7.54 -24.79 -14.86
CA SER A 63 8.39 -24.14 -13.85
C SER A 63 8.41 -22.62 -13.96
N THR A 64 8.44 -22.07 -15.18
CA THR A 64 8.42 -20.64 -15.45
C THR A 64 7.10 -20.01 -15.07
N ILE A 65 5.97 -20.67 -15.33
CA ILE A 65 4.64 -20.18 -14.92
C ILE A 65 4.56 -20.06 -13.40
N VAL A 66 5.02 -21.10 -12.67
CA VAL A 66 5.02 -21.07 -11.19
C VAL A 66 5.93 -19.95 -10.68
N ALA A 67 7.15 -19.83 -11.21
CA ALA A 67 8.08 -18.78 -10.82
C ALA A 67 7.55 -17.36 -11.12
N ALA A 68 6.93 -17.17 -12.30
CA ALA A 68 6.31 -15.91 -12.68
C ALA A 68 5.14 -15.55 -11.76
N SER A 69 4.30 -16.53 -11.40
CA SER A 69 3.19 -16.30 -10.47
C SER A 69 3.67 -15.86 -9.09
N LEU A 70 4.76 -16.44 -8.57
CA LEU A 70 5.36 -15.99 -7.31
C LEU A 70 5.90 -14.56 -7.41
N ALA A 71 6.71 -14.28 -8.44
CA ALA A 71 7.30 -12.95 -8.64
C ALA A 71 6.25 -11.85 -8.83
N ILE A 72 5.16 -12.14 -9.55
CA ILE A 72 4.03 -11.22 -9.72
C ILE A 72 3.31 -11.03 -8.38
N GLY A 73 3.10 -12.10 -7.59
CA GLY A 73 2.51 -12.02 -6.26
C GLY A 73 3.29 -11.09 -5.33
N ASP A 74 4.62 -11.23 -5.31
CA ASP A 74 5.51 -10.38 -4.51
C ASP A 74 5.43 -8.91 -4.98
N THR A 75 5.43 -8.69 -6.29
CA THR A 75 5.35 -7.35 -6.88
C THR A 75 4.00 -6.69 -6.59
N ILE A 76 2.88 -7.40 -6.77
CA ILE A 76 1.54 -6.88 -6.47
C ILE A 76 1.43 -6.51 -4.99
N THR A 77 1.93 -7.38 -4.11
CA THR A 77 1.92 -7.13 -2.66
C THR A 77 2.73 -5.88 -2.31
N GLY A 78 3.92 -5.74 -2.89
CA GLY A 78 4.74 -4.54 -2.75
C GLY A 78 4.06 -3.28 -3.28
N SER A 79 3.43 -3.36 -4.45
CA SER A 79 2.70 -2.24 -5.06
C SER A 79 1.49 -1.81 -4.24
N ILE A 80 0.68 -2.75 -3.73
CA ILE A 80 -0.44 -2.44 -2.85
C ILE A 80 0.07 -1.81 -1.56
N ARG A 81 1.12 -2.39 -0.95
CA ARG A 81 1.72 -1.84 0.25
C ARG A 81 2.19 -0.42 0.04
N ASN A 82 2.92 -0.15 -1.04
CA ASN A 82 3.40 1.20 -1.35
C ASN A 82 2.24 2.16 -1.62
N ALA A 83 1.23 1.75 -2.40
CA ALA A 83 0.05 2.59 -2.66
C ALA A 83 -0.72 2.93 -1.37
N VAL A 84 -0.82 1.99 -0.44
CA VAL A 84 -1.43 2.24 0.88
C VAL A 84 -0.55 3.16 1.72
N LEU A 85 0.76 2.92 1.79
CA LEU A 85 1.70 3.75 2.55
C LEU A 85 1.75 5.19 2.01
N GLU A 86 1.79 5.36 0.69
CA GLU A 86 1.68 6.68 0.05
C GLU A 86 0.31 7.33 0.29
N GLY A 87 -0.75 6.52 0.37
CA GLY A 87 -2.11 6.98 0.64
C GLY A 87 -2.36 7.43 2.08
N ILE A 88 -1.75 6.79 3.08
CA ILE A 88 -1.88 7.21 4.48
C ILE A 88 -0.82 8.26 4.86
N GLY A 89 0.28 8.33 4.11
CA GLY A 89 1.41 9.20 4.41
C GLY A 89 2.06 8.83 5.75
N ASP A 90 2.46 9.83 6.51
CA ASP A 90 3.07 9.64 7.82
C ASP A 90 2.00 9.46 8.92
N THR A 91 0.84 8.87 8.61
CA THR A 91 -0.24 8.66 9.58
C THR A 91 -0.27 7.22 10.06
N ASP A 92 -0.10 7.02 11.36
CA ASP A 92 -0.16 5.71 12.00
C ASP A 92 -1.56 5.39 12.54
N ILE A 93 -2.22 6.37 13.17
CA ILE A 93 -3.54 6.20 13.78
C ILE A 93 -4.49 7.29 13.28
N ARG A 94 -5.68 6.87 12.85
CA ARG A 94 -6.81 7.74 12.49
C ARG A 94 -7.94 7.50 13.48
N ILE A 95 -8.36 8.55 14.16
CA ILE A 95 -9.50 8.53 15.06
C ILE A 95 -10.66 9.25 14.36
N SER A 96 -11.78 8.56 14.23
CA SER A 96 -13.04 9.11 13.72
C SER A 96 -14.20 8.57 14.56
N LYS A 97 -15.31 9.32 14.62
CA LYS A 97 -16.52 8.82 15.27
C LYS A 97 -17.31 7.96 14.29
N PRO A 98 -17.83 6.79 14.72
CA PRO A 98 -18.65 5.97 13.85
C PRO A 98 -19.99 6.66 13.56
N ALA A 99 -20.27 6.95 12.29
CA ALA A 99 -21.57 7.42 11.84
C ALA A 99 -22.60 6.29 11.88
N PHE A 100 -23.67 6.43 12.68
CA PHE A 100 -24.77 5.47 12.72
C PHE A 100 -25.98 5.96 11.92
N GLY A 101 -25.81 6.12 10.61
CA GLY A 101 -26.90 6.46 9.68
C GLY A 101 -26.50 7.52 8.65
N VAL A 102 -27.38 7.76 7.66
CA VAL A 102 -27.15 8.72 6.56
C VAL A 102 -27.25 10.18 7.01
N LEU A 103 -27.85 10.45 8.18
CA LEU A 103 -28.06 11.79 8.73
C LEU A 103 -27.16 12.09 9.95
N ASP A 104 -26.37 11.11 10.38
CA ASP A 104 -25.53 11.23 11.56
C ASP A 104 -24.08 11.37 11.10
N ASP A 105 -23.56 12.59 11.17
CA ASP A 105 -22.16 12.91 10.87
C ASP A 105 -21.50 13.40 12.16
N PRO A 106 -21.13 12.48 13.06
CA PRO A 106 -20.63 12.83 14.38
C PRO A 106 -19.25 13.45 14.27
N LYS A 107 -19.16 14.77 14.46
CA LYS A 107 -17.89 15.50 14.46
C LYS A 107 -17.18 15.40 15.80
N ILE A 108 -15.86 15.47 15.77
CA ILE A 108 -15.02 15.56 16.96
C ILE A 108 -15.02 17.03 17.40
N THR A 109 -15.39 17.29 18.65
CA THR A 109 -15.47 18.64 19.19
C THR A 109 -14.08 19.12 19.58
N ALA A 110 -13.80 20.42 19.49
CA ALA A 110 -12.51 21.01 19.84
C ALA A 110 -12.03 20.61 21.25
N GLU A 111 -12.95 20.47 22.20
CA GLU A 111 -12.69 20.03 23.59
C GLU A 111 -12.15 18.59 23.65
N GLU A 112 -12.68 17.69 22.82
CA GLU A 112 -12.21 16.29 22.74
C GLU A 112 -10.82 16.22 22.09
N ILE A 113 -10.55 17.08 21.11
CA ILE A 113 -9.23 17.19 20.46
C ILE A 113 -8.19 17.66 21.47
N GLU A 114 -8.53 18.65 22.31
CA GLU A 114 -7.65 19.14 23.37
C GLU A 114 -7.39 18.06 24.44
N GLU A 115 -8.40 17.29 24.82
CA GLU A 115 -8.22 16.17 25.77
C GLU A 115 -7.28 15.09 25.20
N ILE A 116 -7.45 14.73 23.92
CA ILE A 116 -6.58 13.80 23.20
C ILE A 116 -5.15 14.36 23.17
N ALA A 117 -5.00 15.62 22.79
CA ALA A 117 -3.71 16.31 22.74
C ALA A 117 -2.97 16.26 24.08
N VAL A 118 -3.63 16.62 25.18
CA VAL A 118 -3.02 16.62 26.52
C VAL A 118 -2.57 15.22 26.95
N LYS A 119 -3.36 14.18 26.67
CA LYS A 119 -3.03 12.79 27.04
C LYS A 119 -1.85 12.24 26.22
N LEU A 120 -1.82 12.54 24.93
CA LEU A 120 -0.80 12.01 24.01
C LEU A 120 0.49 12.84 23.99
N TYR A 121 0.46 14.11 24.43
CA TYR A 121 1.65 14.97 24.51
C TYR A 121 2.78 14.38 25.39
N SER A 122 2.41 13.48 26.32
CA SER A 122 3.36 12.84 27.24
C SER A 122 3.95 11.53 26.69
N ASP A 123 3.45 11.00 25.57
CA ASP A 123 3.90 9.73 25.00
C ASP A 123 5.06 9.97 24.01
N PRO A 124 6.27 9.42 24.27
CA PRO A 124 7.42 9.62 23.40
C PRO A 124 7.31 8.90 22.03
N ARG A 125 6.25 8.12 21.80
CA ARG A 125 5.97 7.46 20.53
C ARG A 125 5.14 8.30 19.56
N VAL A 126 4.61 9.43 20.03
CA VAL A 126 3.77 10.32 19.23
C VAL A 126 4.62 11.48 18.76
N ASP A 127 4.90 11.51 17.48
CA ASP A 127 5.60 12.59 16.77
C ASP A 127 4.66 13.76 16.47
N GLY A 128 3.35 13.50 16.38
CA GLY A 128 2.37 14.58 16.50
C GLY A 128 0.90 14.22 16.36
N ILE A 129 0.06 15.25 16.31
CA ILE A 129 -1.40 15.14 16.20
C ILE A 129 -1.90 16.23 15.23
N MET A 130 -2.71 15.85 14.25
CA MET A 130 -3.30 16.76 13.27
C MET A 130 -4.81 16.52 13.14
N PRO A 131 -5.65 17.47 13.60
CA PRO A 131 -7.08 17.42 13.31
C PRO A 131 -7.36 17.82 11.85
N ILE A 132 -8.34 17.16 11.25
CA ILE A 132 -8.78 17.38 9.86
C ILE A 132 -10.30 17.55 9.82
N SER A 133 -10.76 18.59 9.13
CA SER A 133 -12.15 18.79 8.73
C SER A 133 -12.29 18.55 7.22
N THR A 134 -13.26 17.74 6.79
CA THR A 134 -13.49 17.37 5.40
C THR A 134 -14.92 17.67 4.97
N GLU A 135 -15.07 18.60 4.05
CA GLU A 135 -16.38 19.04 3.57
C GLU A 135 -16.51 18.86 2.07
N THR A 136 -17.70 18.46 1.60
CA THR A 136 -17.98 18.37 0.17
C THR A 136 -18.86 19.54 -0.24
N ALA A 137 -18.27 20.48 -0.99
CA ALA A 137 -18.94 21.70 -1.42
C ALA A 137 -18.65 22.00 -2.90
N PRO A 138 -19.52 22.77 -3.58
CA PRO A 138 -19.16 23.29 -4.88
C PRO A 138 -18.01 24.30 -4.75
N VAL A 139 -17.10 24.29 -5.72
CA VAL A 139 -15.94 25.18 -5.76
C VAL A 139 -15.93 25.93 -7.08
N LEU A 140 -15.74 27.25 -7.00
CA LEU A 140 -15.62 28.12 -8.16
C LEU A 140 -14.15 28.51 -8.38
N ASN A 141 -13.63 28.25 -9.57
CA ASN A 141 -12.34 28.77 -9.97
C ASN A 141 -12.48 30.24 -10.41
N GLN A 142 -11.95 31.18 -9.61
CA GLN A 142 -12.11 32.61 -9.87
C GLN A 142 -11.44 33.07 -11.18
N ARG A 143 -10.36 32.40 -11.61
CA ARG A 143 -9.61 32.77 -12.82
C ARG A 143 -10.32 32.35 -14.10
N THR A 144 -10.85 31.13 -14.13
CA THR A 144 -11.50 30.55 -15.33
C THR A 144 -13.02 30.67 -15.31
N ARG A 145 -13.60 31.01 -14.15
CA ARG A 145 -15.05 31.00 -13.88
C ARG A 145 -15.72 29.65 -14.15
N LEU A 146 -14.94 28.57 -14.04
CA LEU A 146 -15.46 27.21 -14.10
C LEU A 146 -15.82 26.75 -12.68
N THR A 147 -16.94 26.05 -12.56
CA THR A 147 -17.45 25.52 -11.29
C THR A 147 -17.31 24.01 -11.29
N GLU A 148 -16.76 23.46 -10.20
CA GLU A 148 -16.83 22.04 -9.90
C GLU A 148 -17.97 21.83 -8.89
N ALA A 149 -19.00 21.08 -9.27
CA ALA A 149 -20.23 20.96 -8.46
C ALA A 149 -20.02 20.15 -7.17
N ARG A 150 -19.02 19.27 -7.14
CA ARG A 150 -18.70 18.42 -5.99
C ARG A 150 -17.19 18.32 -5.84
N ALA A 151 -16.62 19.22 -5.05
CA ALA A 151 -15.23 19.13 -4.64
C ALA A 151 -15.15 18.76 -3.16
N THR A 152 -14.22 17.88 -2.83
CA THR A 152 -13.87 17.59 -1.44
C THR A 152 -12.81 18.60 -1.00
N VAL A 153 -13.14 19.38 0.02
CA VAL A 153 -12.29 20.42 0.61
C VAL A 153 -11.85 19.91 1.97
N ARG A 154 -10.54 19.90 2.23
CA ARG A 154 -9.98 19.49 3.51
C ARG A 154 -9.31 20.68 4.19
N GLY A 155 -9.76 21.00 5.38
CA GLY A 155 -9.13 21.94 6.30
C GLY A 155 -8.14 21.21 7.22
N TYR A 156 -6.99 21.82 7.46
CA TYR A 156 -6.00 21.37 8.43
C TYR A 156 -5.61 22.55 9.30
N ASN A 157 -5.54 22.34 10.62
CA ASN A 157 -5.10 23.37 11.54
C ASN A 157 -3.57 23.28 11.73
N VAL A 158 -2.83 24.19 11.09
CA VAL A 158 -1.35 24.22 11.17
C VAL A 158 -0.87 24.67 12.55
N ASP A 159 -1.63 25.53 13.23
CA ASP A 159 -1.29 26.05 14.56
C ASP A 159 -1.70 25.08 15.68
N GLY A 160 -2.73 24.26 15.44
CA GLY A 160 -3.16 23.16 16.30
C GLY A 160 -2.41 21.84 16.06
N SER A 161 -1.54 21.79 15.06
CA SER A 161 -0.64 20.65 14.83
C SER A 161 0.43 20.61 15.92
N LEU A 162 0.25 19.74 16.90
CA LEU A 162 1.28 19.49 17.89
C LEU A 162 2.31 18.54 17.28
N GLY A 163 3.48 19.05 16.88
CA GLY A 163 4.60 18.22 16.40
C GLY A 163 4.93 18.37 14.92
N ASN A 164 5.68 17.42 14.36
CA ASN A 164 6.30 17.50 13.03
C ASN A 164 5.41 16.96 11.89
N PHE A 165 4.11 17.22 11.93
CA PHE A 165 3.20 16.79 10.87
C PHE A 165 3.44 17.57 9.58
N LYS A 166 3.75 16.85 8.49
CA LYS A 166 3.87 17.43 7.15
C LYS A 166 2.66 17.03 6.31
N PRO A 167 1.72 17.95 6.02
CA PRO A 167 0.58 17.62 5.18
C PRO A 167 1.06 17.31 3.75
N GLN A 168 0.85 16.07 3.30
CA GLN A 168 1.01 15.73 1.89
C GLN A 168 -0.31 16.00 1.16
N ALA A 169 -0.25 16.87 0.15
CA ALA A 169 -1.39 17.18 -0.70
C ALA A 169 -1.81 15.94 -1.50
N GLN A 170 -2.92 15.33 -1.12
CA GLN A 170 -3.47 14.16 -1.78
C GLN A 170 -4.39 14.60 -2.92
N GLY A 171 -3.85 14.68 -4.14
CA GLY A 171 -4.65 14.80 -5.36
C GLY A 171 -5.23 13.43 -5.73
N GLY A 172 -6.56 13.30 -5.75
CA GLY A 172 -7.21 12.12 -6.32
C GLY A 172 -6.88 11.95 -7.82
N PRO A 173 -7.15 10.78 -8.43
CA PRO A 173 -6.88 10.57 -9.86
C PRO A 173 -7.78 11.51 -10.67
N GLY A 174 -7.20 12.64 -11.11
CA GLY A 174 -7.90 13.75 -11.76
C GLY A 174 -7.46 15.14 -11.28
N ILE A 175 -6.82 15.24 -10.12
CA ILE A 175 -6.25 16.50 -9.61
C ILE A 175 -4.74 16.43 -9.78
N ASP A 176 -4.24 17.10 -10.83
CA ASP A 176 -2.82 17.23 -11.13
C ASP A 176 -2.09 17.80 -9.90
N SER A 177 -1.20 17.00 -9.29
CA SER A 177 -0.38 17.36 -8.12
C SER A 177 0.64 18.46 -8.42
N ARG A 178 0.70 18.95 -9.66
CA ARG A 178 1.47 20.14 -10.08
C ARG A 178 0.72 21.45 -9.83
N LEU A 179 -0.51 21.38 -9.35
CA LEU A 179 -1.29 22.56 -9.05
C LEU A 179 -0.84 23.12 -7.68
N SER A 180 -0.01 24.17 -7.71
CA SER A 180 0.33 25.04 -6.56
C SER A 180 -0.91 25.39 -5.74
N PRO A 181 -0.82 25.80 -4.44
CA PRO A 181 -1.99 26.11 -3.61
C PRO A 181 -2.88 27.12 -4.35
N PHE A 182 -3.94 26.63 -5.00
CA PHE A 182 -4.88 27.49 -5.68
C PHE A 182 -5.75 28.10 -4.59
N GLU A 183 -6.00 29.40 -4.67
CA GLU A 183 -7.02 30.09 -3.89
C GLU A 183 -8.41 29.62 -4.34
N LEU A 184 -8.71 28.35 -4.09
CA LEU A 184 -10.03 27.78 -4.22
C LEU A 184 -10.79 28.18 -2.97
N LYS A 185 -11.80 29.02 -3.15
CA LYS A 185 -12.71 29.38 -2.06
C LYS A 185 -13.90 28.42 -2.10
N PRO A 186 -14.13 27.62 -1.04
CA PRO A 186 -15.34 26.82 -0.93
C PRO A 186 -16.55 27.77 -0.88
N SER A 187 -17.60 27.45 -1.63
CA SER A 187 -18.81 28.28 -1.65
C SER A 187 -20.07 27.43 -1.73
N VAL A 188 -21.04 27.74 -0.88
CA VAL A 188 -22.40 27.18 -0.97
C VAL A 188 -23.34 28.35 -1.28
N ASN A 189 -24.15 28.24 -2.34
CA ASN A 189 -25.05 29.30 -2.82
C ASN A 189 -24.40 30.65 -3.19
N GLY A 190 -23.08 30.71 -3.38
CA GLY A 190 -22.36 31.93 -3.76
C GLY A 190 -21.73 32.70 -2.59
N ASP A 191 -21.92 32.25 -1.35
CA ASP A 191 -21.24 32.78 -0.17
C ASP A 191 -19.99 31.95 0.17
N GLU A 192 -18.96 32.61 0.69
CA GLU A 192 -17.68 32.01 1.09
C GLU A 192 -17.85 31.21 2.39
N ILE A 193 -17.36 29.96 2.43
CA ILE A 193 -17.40 29.12 3.63
C ILE A 193 -16.12 29.32 4.43
N ASP A 194 -16.26 29.71 5.70
CA ASP A 194 -15.15 29.71 6.65
C ASP A 194 -14.90 28.30 7.19
N LEU A 195 -13.92 27.62 6.60
CA LEU A 195 -13.51 26.26 6.98
C LEU A 195 -12.95 26.17 8.41
N ALA A 196 -12.44 27.26 8.98
CA ALA A 196 -11.89 27.28 10.33
C ALA A 196 -12.98 27.25 11.42
N SER A 197 -14.23 27.53 11.05
CA SER A 197 -15.39 27.48 11.94
C SER A 197 -16.08 26.11 12.00
N LEU A 198 -15.66 25.17 11.15
CA LEU A 198 -16.26 23.85 11.04
C LEU A 198 -15.58 22.90 12.02
N ALA A 199 -16.37 22.05 12.68
CA ALA A 199 -15.83 21.01 13.54
C ALA A 199 -15.07 19.97 12.68
N ASP A 200 -14.05 19.38 13.30
CA ASP A 200 -13.19 18.39 12.66
C ASP A 200 -13.87 17.02 12.63
N ASP A 201 -13.72 16.32 11.52
CA ASP A 201 -14.34 15.02 11.37
C ASP A 201 -13.43 13.92 11.93
N GLU A 202 -12.11 14.18 11.93
CA GLU A 202 -11.10 13.17 12.22
C GLU A 202 -9.82 13.77 12.81
N VAL A 203 -9.06 12.94 13.53
CA VAL A 203 -7.74 13.27 14.08
C VAL A 203 -6.72 12.23 13.60
N LEU A 204 -5.63 12.71 13.01
CA LEU A 204 -4.49 11.90 12.57
C LEU A 204 -3.36 11.97 13.61
N ILE A 205 -2.71 10.85 13.87
CA ILE A 205 -1.58 10.72 14.81
C ILE A 205 -0.45 9.96 14.10
N ASN A 206 0.76 10.45 14.30
CA ASN A 206 2.04 9.90 13.84
C ASN A 206 2.84 9.61 15.11
#